data_AF-A0A7G9FT40-F1
#
_entry.id   AF-A0A7G9FT40-F1
#
_cell.length_a   1.000
_cell.length_b   1.000
_cell.length_c   1.000
_cell.angle_alpha   90.00
_cell.angle_beta   90.00
_cell.angle_gamma   90.00
#
_symmetry.space_group_name_H-M   'P 1'
#
loop_
_entity.id
_entity.type
_entity.pdbx_description
1 polymer ?
#
loop_
_entity_poly.entity_id
_entity_poly.type
_entity_poly.pdbx_seq_one_letter_code
_entity_poly.pdbx_strand_id
1 'polypeptide(L)'
;MIEIGITKKQHYVSQGILKHFADQQKKIYELFIDKSIVTKKSIVDTMSQNYVYEHSKIEKNSIEDLFAKFESKAFPLIDSLITEIEEYCRDGDNIIPFKDKIDSIIPYVLLFYFRSGALLREYSMDAENPKEVRVERMLLNIMDVGYIRGLRNTICNCYKCAIICDEEEKLLLSDQYVSTVALKYKNRFSNASNRQSGMKDTMILIPLSSKFYIVFFYGRCPVYIKENKFVKLDEKEVQEINDVIYQNSYVKCVGKTEDELERVKNVHFETFSPTKCIMKYSDGSIQDRIIKREVFFYEEDKDMNAHSFDYMSTYKTSIEGKIGRNDKCVCGSGKKYKKCCISKYEKAARILQDIYNQKNVDYTIPGARVVEDSILEYEGPQEKLKNKHDKDIIEKIIELSEKEEIRKKP
;
A
#
# COMPACT_ATOMS: atom_id res chain seq x y z
N MET A 1 36.05 23.65 -15.04
CA MET A 1 34.78 22.95 -14.79
C MET A 1 35.11 21.64 -14.11
N ILE A 2 34.79 21.49 -12.82
CA ILE A 2 34.88 20.20 -12.14
C ILE A 2 33.76 19.35 -12.75
N GLU A 3 34.08 18.25 -13.43
CA GLU A 3 33.08 17.25 -13.77
C GLU A 3 32.50 16.73 -12.46
N ILE A 4 31.32 17.23 -12.09
CA ILE A 4 30.56 16.68 -10.98
C ILE A 4 30.16 15.27 -11.41
N GLY A 5 30.78 14.27 -10.80
CA GLY A 5 30.45 12.88 -11.04
C GLY A 5 28.97 12.62 -10.73
N ILE A 6 28.32 11.78 -11.53
CA ILE A 6 26.94 11.36 -11.26
C ILE A 6 26.96 10.48 -10.01
N THR A 7 26.09 10.78 -9.05
CA THR A 7 25.86 9.94 -7.88
C THR A 7 25.35 8.60 -8.35
N LYS A 8 26.24 7.60 -8.32
CA LYS A 8 25.92 6.28 -8.84
C LYS A 8 24.82 5.62 -8.05
N LYS A 9 24.96 5.53 -6.73
CA LYS A 9 24.01 4.82 -5.87
C LYS A 9 23.05 5.80 -5.21
N GLN A 10 21.79 5.73 -5.61
CA GLN A 10 20.72 6.61 -5.14
C GLN A 10 19.71 5.79 -4.34
N HIS A 11 19.31 6.32 -3.18
CA HIS A 11 18.46 5.62 -2.22
C HIS A 11 16.98 5.93 -2.48
N TYR A 12 16.17 4.89 -2.67
CA TYR A 12 14.71 5.01 -2.76
C TYR A 12 14.03 4.92 -1.38
N VAL A 13 14.72 4.37 -0.38
CA VAL A 13 14.42 4.64 1.03
C VAL A 13 15.66 5.27 1.65
N SER A 14 15.49 6.48 2.20
CA SER A 14 16.61 7.28 2.71
C SER A 14 17.42 6.58 3.79
N GLN A 15 18.74 6.77 3.75
CA GLN A 15 19.64 6.35 4.82
C GLN A 15 19.30 6.98 6.19
N GLY A 16 18.69 8.17 6.20
CA GLY A 16 18.24 8.79 7.44
C GLY A 16 17.07 8.08 8.11
N ILE A 17 16.28 7.27 7.37
CA ILE A 17 15.31 6.33 7.96
C ILE A 17 16.02 5.02 8.31
N LEU A 18 16.81 4.47 7.39
CA LEU A 18 17.48 3.17 7.57
C LEU A 18 18.36 3.13 8.83
N LYS A 19 18.95 4.26 9.25
CA LYS A 19 19.75 4.34 10.48
C LYS A 19 18.96 3.93 11.73
N HIS A 20 17.65 4.13 11.76
CA HIS A 20 16.76 3.81 12.88
C HIS A 20 16.30 2.35 12.91
N PHE A 21 16.73 1.57 11.91
CA PHE A 21 16.54 0.12 11.81
C PHE A 21 17.87 -0.63 11.78
N ALA A 22 19.00 0.09 11.87
CA ALA A 22 20.32 -0.49 11.81
C ALA A 22 20.87 -0.83 13.21
N ASP A 23 21.82 -1.75 13.24
CA ASP A 23 22.64 -2.00 14.41
C ASP A 23 23.70 -0.89 14.62
N GLN A 24 24.45 -1.02 15.71
CA GLN A 24 25.52 -0.07 16.07
C GLN A 24 26.63 0.05 15.00
N GLN A 25 26.78 -0.94 14.12
CA GLN A 25 27.73 -0.92 13.00
C GLN A 25 27.13 -0.33 11.72
N LYS A 26 25.94 0.27 11.79
CA LYS A 26 25.17 0.76 10.65
C LYS A 26 24.88 -0.34 9.62
N LYS A 27 24.66 -1.56 10.10
CA LYS A 27 24.23 -2.69 9.29
C LYS A 27 22.80 -3.07 9.61
N ILE A 28 22.10 -3.57 8.62
CA ILE A 28 20.69 -3.96 8.69
C ILE A 28 20.49 -5.29 7.98
N TYR A 29 19.52 -6.07 8.43
CA TYR A 29 19.09 -7.27 7.70
C TYR A 29 18.10 -6.87 6.60
N GLU A 30 18.31 -7.37 5.39
CA GLU A 30 17.42 -7.17 4.25
C GLU A 30 16.97 -8.52 3.69
N LEU A 31 15.65 -8.67 3.56
CA LEU A 31 15.01 -9.75 2.83
C LEU A 31 14.74 -9.27 1.40
N PHE A 32 15.33 -9.96 0.42
CA PHE A 32 14.96 -9.80 -0.99
C PHE A 32 13.73 -10.66 -1.28
N ILE A 33 12.61 -9.99 -1.57
CA ILE A 33 11.30 -10.64 -1.71
C ILE A 33 11.33 -11.74 -2.79
N ASP A 34 11.72 -11.38 -4.01
CA ASP A 34 11.71 -12.30 -5.16
C ASP A 34 12.69 -13.48 -5.01
N LYS A 35 13.73 -13.33 -4.18
CA LYS A 35 14.74 -14.38 -3.95
C LYS A 35 14.46 -15.18 -2.69
N SER A 36 13.62 -14.68 -1.79
CA SER A 36 13.41 -15.24 -0.45
C SER A 36 14.72 -15.47 0.33
N ILE A 37 15.66 -14.52 0.21
CA ILE A 37 16.97 -14.57 0.88
C ILE A 37 17.10 -13.38 1.84
N VAL A 38 17.46 -13.66 3.09
CA VAL A 38 17.87 -12.66 4.08
C VAL A 38 19.39 -12.48 4.04
N THR A 39 19.85 -11.25 4.03
CA THR A 39 21.28 -10.91 4.10
C THR A 39 21.50 -9.71 5.00
N LYS A 40 22.69 -9.59 5.62
CA LYS A 40 23.08 -8.42 6.40
C LYS A 40 23.97 -7.49 5.59
N LYS A 41 23.62 -6.21 5.47
CA LYS A 41 24.39 -5.22 4.69
C LYS A 41 24.49 -3.88 5.39
N SER A 42 25.44 -3.07 4.93
CA SER A 42 25.54 -1.66 5.35
C SER A 42 24.35 -0.88 4.81
N ILE A 43 23.85 0.09 5.60
CA ILE A 43 22.74 0.96 5.15
C ILE A 43 23.06 1.73 3.86
N VAL A 44 24.34 1.95 3.54
CA VAL A 44 24.78 2.59 2.29
C VAL A 44 24.60 1.69 1.05
N ASP A 45 24.31 0.40 1.23
CA ASP A 45 24.10 -0.60 0.18
C ASP A 45 22.64 -1.13 0.16
N THR A 46 21.84 -0.74 1.14
CA THR A 46 20.46 -1.18 1.33
C THR A 46 19.48 -0.20 0.69
N MET A 47 18.34 -0.71 0.19
CA MET A 47 17.25 0.06 -0.41
C MET A 47 17.69 1.20 -1.36
N SER A 48 18.66 0.88 -2.22
CA SER A 48 19.21 1.76 -3.23
C SER A 48 19.39 1.03 -4.56
N GLN A 49 19.53 1.80 -5.64
CA GLN A 49 19.87 1.28 -6.95
C GLN A 49 20.75 2.31 -7.69
N ASN A 50 21.42 1.87 -8.75
CA ASN A 50 22.22 2.77 -9.55
C ASN A 50 21.34 3.68 -10.42
N TYR A 51 21.58 5.00 -10.36
CA TYR A 51 20.94 6.01 -11.21
C TYR A 51 19.40 5.92 -11.16
N VAL A 52 18.83 5.74 -9.97
CA VAL A 52 17.38 5.59 -9.76
C VAL A 52 16.61 6.78 -10.31
N TYR A 53 17.13 7.98 -10.08
CA TYR A 53 16.47 9.24 -10.36
C TYR A 53 17.01 9.95 -11.60
N GLU A 54 17.94 9.34 -12.34
CA GLU A 54 18.49 9.97 -13.54
C GLU A 54 17.51 9.88 -14.72
N HIS A 55 17.42 10.96 -15.48
CA HIS A 55 16.52 11.10 -16.61
C HIS A 55 17.20 11.87 -17.75
N SER A 56 17.00 11.46 -19.00
CA SER A 56 17.72 12.03 -20.17
C SER A 56 17.49 13.52 -20.39
N LYS A 57 16.33 14.03 -19.95
CA LYS A 57 15.91 15.44 -20.09
C LYS A 57 16.14 16.30 -18.84
N ILE A 58 16.71 15.74 -17.76
CA ILE A 58 16.94 16.45 -16.50
C ILE A 58 18.45 16.52 -16.26
N GLU A 59 18.94 17.65 -15.75
CA GLU A 59 20.35 17.80 -15.42
C GLU A 59 20.76 16.75 -14.36
N LYS A 60 21.93 16.13 -14.58
CA LYS A 60 22.47 15.06 -13.74
C LYS A 60 22.46 15.45 -12.26
N ASN A 61 22.15 14.49 -11.39
CA ASN A 61 22.04 14.67 -9.93
C ASN A 61 20.95 15.65 -9.44
N SER A 62 20.23 16.39 -10.30
CA SER A 62 19.29 17.42 -9.85
C SER A 62 18.22 16.89 -8.88
N ILE A 63 17.69 15.70 -9.15
CA ILE A 63 16.65 15.08 -8.31
C ILE A 63 17.26 14.55 -7.00
N GLU A 64 18.44 13.94 -7.07
CA GLU A 64 19.16 13.46 -5.87
C GLU A 64 19.50 14.64 -4.94
N ASP A 65 20.03 15.73 -5.48
CA ASP A 65 20.37 16.93 -4.73
C ASP A 65 19.12 17.60 -4.13
N LEU A 66 17.99 17.54 -4.84
CA LEU A 66 16.71 18.00 -4.33
C LEU A 66 16.27 17.16 -3.12
N PHE A 67 16.31 15.83 -3.22
CA PHE A 67 15.96 14.96 -2.10
C PHE A 67 16.90 15.14 -0.91
N ALA A 68 18.20 15.30 -1.13
CA ALA A 68 19.16 15.60 -0.07
C ALA A 68 18.80 16.88 0.71
N LYS A 69 18.33 17.93 0.03
CA LYS A 69 17.84 19.18 0.67
C LYS A 69 16.56 18.98 1.49
N PHE A 70 15.67 18.08 1.08
CA PHE A 70 14.49 17.74 1.86
C PHE A 70 14.86 16.91 3.08
N GLU A 71 15.72 15.91 2.90
CA GLU A 71 16.21 15.04 3.96
C GLU A 71 16.90 15.81 5.08
N SER A 72 17.72 16.82 4.75
CA SER A 72 18.40 17.66 5.74
C SER A 72 17.46 18.47 6.63
N LYS A 73 16.22 18.72 6.18
CA LYS A 73 15.17 19.37 6.97
C LYS A 73 14.28 18.36 7.70
N ALA A 74 13.99 17.23 7.07
CA ALA A 74 13.10 16.21 7.60
C ALA A 74 13.69 15.49 8.82
N PHE A 75 14.95 15.05 8.74
CA PHE A 75 15.52 14.18 9.77
C PHE A 75 15.72 14.84 11.13
N PRO A 76 16.12 16.12 11.26
CA PRO A 76 16.15 16.78 12.55
C PRO A 76 14.79 16.74 13.28
N LEU A 77 13.68 16.90 12.54
CA LEU A 77 12.32 16.85 13.10
C LEU A 77 11.93 15.43 13.52
N ILE A 78 12.19 14.45 12.64
CA ILE A 78 11.90 13.03 12.89
C ILE A 78 12.73 12.50 14.07
N ASP A 79 14.04 12.76 14.08
CA ASP A 79 14.96 12.33 15.14
C ASP A 79 14.52 12.93 16.48
N SER A 80 14.19 14.22 16.50
CA SER A 80 13.72 14.89 17.70
C SER A 80 12.37 14.34 18.17
N LEU A 81 11.46 13.94 17.27
CA LEU A 81 10.21 13.28 17.65
C LEU A 81 10.47 11.91 18.27
N ILE A 82 11.37 11.11 17.70
CA ILE A 82 11.76 9.79 18.23
C ILE A 82 12.32 9.93 19.64
N THR A 83 13.26 10.86 19.86
CA THR A 83 13.85 11.10 21.18
C THR A 83 12.80 11.47 22.22
N GLU A 84 11.87 12.37 21.88
CA GLU A 84 10.82 12.78 22.81
C GLU A 84 9.84 11.62 23.12
N ILE A 85 9.49 10.80 22.13
CA ILE A 85 8.65 9.62 22.36
C ILE A 85 9.35 8.65 23.31
N GLU A 86 10.63 8.35 23.09
CA GLU A 86 11.42 7.44 23.95
C GLU A 86 11.51 7.96 25.40
N GLU A 87 11.78 9.24 25.56
CA GLU A 87 11.94 9.86 26.88
C GLU A 87 10.62 9.91 27.67
N TYR A 88 9.53 10.34 27.03
CA TYR A 88 8.31 10.76 27.72
C TYR A 88 7.12 9.80 27.61
N CYS A 89 7.08 8.90 26.63
CA CYS A 89 5.92 8.00 26.46
C CYS A 89 6.09 6.68 27.19
N ARG A 90 5.01 6.26 27.86
CA ARG A 90 4.81 4.92 28.43
C ARG A 90 3.49 4.35 27.92
N ASP A 91 3.31 3.04 28.10
CA ASP A 91 2.11 2.35 27.62
C ASP A 91 0.83 2.99 28.16
N GLY A 92 -0.11 3.29 27.27
CA GLY A 92 -1.37 3.95 27.58
C GLY A 92 -1.32 5.48 27.69
N ASP A 93 -0.15 6.10 27.55
CA ASP A 93 -0.02 7.57 27.56
C ASP A 93 -0.72 8.23 26.39
N ASN A 94 -1.04 9.52 26.57
CA ASN A 94 -1.71 10.31 25.55
C ASN A 94 -0.69 10.92 24.57
N ILE A 95 -0.90 10.76 23.26
CA ILE A 95 0.01 11.29 22.23
C ILE A 95 -0.37 12.68 21.71
N ILE A 96 -1.45 13.29 22.20
CA ILE A 96 -1.86 14.66 21.84
C ILE A 96 -0.71 15.66 21.95
N PRO A 97 0.17 15.64 22.98
CA PRO A 97 1.31 16.55 23.05
C PRO A 97 2.26 16.50 21.84
N PHE A 98 2.29 15.37 21.12
CA PHE A 98 3.15 15.17 19.95
C PHE A 98 2.43 15.44 18.62
N LYS A 99 1.12 15.72 18.65
CA LYS A 99 0.28 15.79 17.44
C LYS A 99 0.77 16.84 16.45
N ASP A 100 1.12 18.04 16.90
CA ASP A 100 1.63 19.11 16.02
C ASP A 100 2.95 18.72 15.33
N LYS A 101 3.82 18.01 16.07
CA LYS A 101 5.10 17.54 15.54
C LYS A 101 4.92 16.39 14.55
N ILE A 102 4.05 15.42 14.86
CA ILE A 102 3.63 14.37 13.93
C ILE A 102 3.08 15.00 12.63
N ASP A 103 2.17 15.96 12.77
CA ASP A 103 1.54 16.66 11.66
C ASP A 103 2.54 17.44 10.79
N SER A 104 3.61 17.96 11.41
CA SER A 104 4.69 18.69 10.72
C SER A 104 5.58 17.80 9.86
N ILE A 105 5.71 16.51 10.20
CA ILE A 105 6.54 15.58 9.42
C ILE A 105 5.80 14.96 8.23
N ILE A 106 4.45 14.97 8.21
CA ILE A 106 3.64 14.32 7.17
C ILE A 106 3.99 14.73 5.74
N PRO A 107 4.26 16.01 5.41
CA PRO A 107 4.70 16.37 4.06
C PRO A 107 5.98 15.65 3.61
N TYR A 108 6.95 15.47 4.52
CA TYR A 108 8.19 14.74 4.23
C TYR A 108 7.92 13.23 4.13
N VAL A 109 7.04 12.70 4.98
CA VAL A 109 6.61 11.30 4.91
C VAL A 109 5.99 11.00 3.54
N LEU A 110 5.10 11.85 3.04
CA LEU A 110 4.49 11.71 1.71
C LEU A 110 5.54 11.79 0.59
N LEU A 111 6.50 12.71 0.69
CA LEU A 111 7.62 12.79 -0.26
C LEU A 111 8.41 11.48 -0.32
N PHE A 112 8.76 10.92 0.83
CA PHE A 112 9.49 9.66 0.94
C PHE A 112 8.67 8.47 0.44
N TYR A 113 7.36 8.46 0.69
CA TYR A 113 6.44 7.46 0.18
C TYR A 113 6.37 7.46 -1.35
N PHE A 114 6.17 8.62 -1.98
CA PHE A 114 6.00 8.69 -3.44
C PHE A 114 7.27 8.41 -4.23
N ARG A 115 8.46 8.52 -3.63
CA ARG A 115 9.75 8.12 -4.24
C ARG A 115 10.25 6.74 -3.78
N SER A 116 9.43 6.01 -3.03
CA SER A 116 9.82 4.72 -2.45
C SER A 116 10.02 3.64 -3.53
N GLY A 117 10.72 2.56 -3.18
CA GLY A 117 11.07 1.48 -4.11
C GLY A 117 9.84 0.78 -4.67
N ALA A 118 8.83 0.55 -3.84
CA ALA A 118 7.57 -0.05 -4.28
C ALA A 118 6.84 0.84 -5.29
N LEU A 119 6.72 2.15 -5.02
CA LEU A 119 6.06 3.10 -5.91
C LEU A 119 6.85 3.26 -7.22
N LEU A 120 8.17 3.28 -7.18
CA LEU A 120 9.00 3.29 -8.40
C LEU A 120 8.80 2.03 -9.25
N ARG A 121 8.60 0.86 -8.62
CA ARG A 121 8.25 -0.39 -9.34
C ARG A 121 6.86 -0.28 -9.97
N GLU A 122 5.88 0.29 -9.26
CA GLU A 122 4.54 0.58 -9.78
C GLU A 122 4.59 1.55 -10.96
N TYR A 123 5.29 2.67 -10.84
CA TYR A 123 5.39 3.65 -11.93
C TYR A 123 6.06 3.10 -13.18
N SER A 124 6.95 2.12 -13.03
CA SER A 124 7.62 1.47 -14.17
C SER A 124 6.85 0.29 -14.77
N MET A 125 5.74 -0.14 -14.17
CA MET A 125 5.00 -1.34 -14.60
C MET A 125 4.56 -1.20 -16.06
N ASP A 126 4.86 -2.23 -16.85
CA ASP A 126 4.49 -2.40 -18.26
C ASP A 126 4.87 -1.24 -19.21
N ALA A 127 5.72 -0.31 -18.75
CA ALA A 127 6.18 0.81 -19.55
C ALA A 127 7.26 0.38 -20.56
N GLU A 128 7.21 0.91 -21.78
CA GLU A 128 8.23 0.65 -22.82
C GLU A 128 9.61 1.20 -22.42
N ASN A 129 9.66 2.35 -21.73
CA ASN A 129 10.88 2.93 -21.16
C ASN A 129 10.79 3.09 -19.63
N PRO A 130 10.92 1.97 -18.88
CA PRO A 130 10.60 1.95 -17.44
C PRO A 130 11.50 2.86 -16.59
N LYS A 131 12.73 3.14 -17.06
CA LYS A 131 13.67 4.00 -16.32
C LYS A 131 13.28 5.48 -16.37
N GLU A 132 12.80 5.95 -17.50
CA GLU A 132 12.38 7.36 -17.65
C GLU A 132 10.98 7.56 -17.06
N VAL A 133 10.03 6.70 -17.45
CA VAL A 133 8.62 6.83 -17.05
C VAL A 133 8.43 6.83 -15.54
N ARG A 134 9.21 6.03 -14.80
CA ARG A 134 9.12 6.03 -13.32
C ARG A 134 9.49 7.37 -12.70
N VAL A 135 10.46 8.09 -13.29
CA VAL A 135 10.90 9.40 -12.80
C VAL A 135 9.86 10.44 -13.15
N GLU A 136 9.34 10.43 -14.38
CA GLU A 136 8.28 11.34 -14.83
C GLU A 136 7.03 11.21 -13.94
N ARG A 137 6.52 9.98 -13.74
CA ARG A 137 5.33 9.71 -12.90
C ARG A 137 5.57 10.06 -11.42
N MET A 138 6.75 9.76 -10.87
CA MET A 138 7.11 10.16 -9.51
C MET A 138 7.08 11.69 -9.35
N LEU A 139 7.65 12.43 -10.30
CA LEU A 139 7.67 13.89 -10.26
C LEU A 139 6.27 14.50 -10.39
N LEU A 140 5.38 13.92 -11.21
CA LEU A 140 3.99 14.38 -11.31
C LEU A 140 3.29 14.35 -9.94
N ASN A 141 3.51 13.32 -9.13
CA ASN A 141 2.95 13.22 -7.79
C ASN A 141 3.61 14.19 -6.79
N ILE A 142 4.94 14.28 -6.81
CA ILE A 142 5.69 15.06 -5.82
C ILE A 142 5.61 16.58 -6.07
N MET A 143 5.55 17.00 -7.34
CA MET A 143 5.53 18.42 -7.69
C MET A 143 4.14 19.05 -7.58
N ASP A 144 3.07 18.25 -7.51
CA ASP A 144 1.74 18.76 -7.20
C ASP A 144 1.61 19.08 -5.70
N VAL A 145 2.02 20.30 -5.34
CA VAL A 145 1.93 20.82 -3.97
C VAL A 145 0.48 20.83 -3.46
N GLY A 146 -0.50 21.00 -4.35
CA GLY A 146 -1.92 20.97 -4.00
C GLY A 146 -2.36 19.57 -3.57
N TYR A 147 -1.98 18.56 -4.35
CA TYR A 147 -2.21 17.15 -4.07
C TYR A 147 -1.53 16.72 -2.76
N ILE A 148 -0.23 17.00 -2.58
CA ILE A 148 0.50 16.65 -1.35
C ILE A 148 -0.11 17.33 -0.12
N ARG A 149 -0.45 18.62 -0.20
CA ARG A 149 -1.10 19.33 0.91
C ARG A 149 -2.50 18.78 1.20
N GLY A 150 -3.25 18.42 0.16
CA GLY A 150 -4.56 17.81 0.28
C GLY A 150 -4.52 16.44 0.97
N LEU A 151 -3.58 15.59 0.57
CA LEU A 151 -3.33 14.30 1.22
C LEU A 151 -2.90 14.48 2.67
N ARG A 152 -1.96 15.39 2.94
CA ARG A 152 -1.55 15.73 4.31
C ARG A 152 -2.75 16.12 5.16
N ASN A 153 -3.61 17.00 4.66
CA ASN A 153 -4.80 17.45 5.40
C ASN A 153 -5.80 16.31 5.62
N THR A 154 -5.96 15.43 4.64
CA THR A 154 -6.81 14.24 4.79
C THR A 154 -6.27 13.32 5.88
N ILE A 155 -4.97 13.00 5.86
CA ILE A 155 -4.33 12.16 6.88
C ILE A 155 -4.42 12.81 8.26
N CYS A 156 -4.01 14.08 8.39
CA CYS A 156 -3.89 14.72 9.70
C CYS A 156 -5.24 15.00 10.36
N ASN A 157 -6.26 15.35 9.57
CA ASN A 157 -7.53 15.87 10.08
C ASN A 157 -8.67 14.84 10.08
N CYS A 158 -8.59 13.80 9.23
CA CYS A 158 -9.69 12.85 9.04
C CYS A 158 -9.39 11.47 9.63
N TYR A 159 -8.12 11.09 9.74
CA TYR A 159 -7.74 9.83 10.39
C TYR A 159 -7.53 10.03 11.89
N LYS A 160 -7.88 9.00 12.66
CA LYS A 160 -7.45 8.84 14.05
C LYS A 160 -5.96 8.53 14.07
N CYS A 161 -5.26 8.90 15.14
CA CYS A 161 -3.81 8.72 15.26
C CYS A 161 -3.48 7.91 16.53
N ALA A 162 -2.46 7.06 16.46
CA ALA A 162 -1.85 6.35 17.58
C ALA A 162 -0.34 6.22 17.35
N ILE A 163 0.41 5.90 18.40
CA ILE A 163 1.80 5.45 18.29
C ILE A 163 1.85 4.02 18.82
N ILE A 164 2.47 3.12 18.07
CA ILE A 164 2.74 1.75 18.52
C ILE A 164 4.22 1.58 18.80
N CYS A 165 4.53 0.77 19.82
CA CYS A 165 5.88 0.51 20.31
C CYS A 165 6.15 -0.99 20.40
N ASP A 166 7.29 -1.42 19.89
CA ASP A 166 7.89 -2.72 20.17
C ASP A 166 9.22 -2.55 20.89
N GLU A 167 9.26 -2.86 22.19
CA GLU A 167 10.47 -2.73 23.01
C GLU A 167 11.62 -3.65 22.57
N GLU A 168 11.33 -4.71 21.82
CA GLU A 168 12.33 -5.64 21.29
C GLU A 168 12.91 -5.19 19.94
N GLU A 169 12.44 -4.06 19.41
CA GLU A 169 12.91 -3.45 18.16
C GLU A 169 12.84 -4.37 16.93
N LYS A 170 11.77 -5.16 16.83
CA LYS A 170 11.51 -6.11 15.73
C LYS A 170 10.56 -5.57 14.68
N LEU A 171 10.07 -4.33 14.77
CA LEU A 171 9.26 -3.76 13.70
C LEU A 171 10.11 -3.64 12.42
N LEU A 172 9.57 -4.16 11.33
CA LEU A 172 10.23 -4.17 10.02
C LEU A 172 10.05 -2.83 9.31
N LEU A 173 10.66 -2.68 8.14
CA LEU A 173 10.49 -1.55 7.23
C LEU A 173 10.35 -2.06 5.80
N SER A 174 9.26 -1.64 5.16
CA SER A 174 8.99 -1.93 3.75
C SER A 174 9.75 -0.98 2.82
N ASP A 175 10.12 -1.44 1.62
CA ASP A 175 10.60 -0.56 0.55
C ASP A 175 9.52 0.37 -0.03
N GLN A 176 8.26 0.24 0.42
CA GLN A 176 7.21 1.25 0.23
C GLN A 176 7.35 2.44 1.21
N TYR A 177 8.23 2.32 2.21
CA TYR A 177 8.38 3.23 3.33
C TYR A 177 7.12 3.35 4.20
N VAL A 178 6.04 3.96 3.70
CA VAL A 178 4.74 3.99 4.37
C VAL A 178 3.92 2.77 3.95
N SER A 179 3.52 1.94 4.91
CA SER A 179 2.67 0.78 4.61
C SER A 179 1.20 1.17 4.74
N THR A 180 0.40 0.81 3.74
CA THR A 180 -1.06 1.01 3.75
C THR A 180 -1.76 -0.33 3.83
N VAL A 181 -2.86 -0.41 4.57
CA VAL A 181 -3.61 -1.66 4.77
C VAL A 181 -5.10 -1.41 4.83
N ALA A 182 -5.87 -2.27 4.16
CA ALA A 182 -7.31 -2.28 4.22
C ALA A 182 -7.78 -3.03 5.47
N LEU A 183 -8.66 -2.38 6.24
CA LEU A 183 -9.25 -2.94 7.46
C LEU A 183 -10.61 -3.61 7.17
N LYS A 184 -11.08 -3.50 5.93
CA LYS A 184 -12.29 -4.15 5.43
C LYS A 184 -12.22 -4.25 3.91
N TYR A 185 -12.67 -5.38 3.37
CA TYR A 185 -12.92 -5.51 1.94
C TYR A 185 -14.13 -4.66 1.53
N LYS A 186 -13.90 -3.67 0.67
CA LYS A 186 -14.93 -2.74 0.20
C LYS A 186 -15.54 -3.27 -1.08
N ASN A 187 -14.73 -3.39 -2.13
CA ASN A 187 -15.11 -3.82 -3.46
C ASN A 187 -13.86 -4.17 -4.28
N ARG A 188 -14.04 -4.77 -5.47
CA ARG A 188 -13.00 -4.86 -6.48
C ARG A 188 -13.05 -3.63 -7.37
N PHE A 189 -12.10 -2.72 -7.20
CA PHE A 189 -12.04 -1.48 -7.97
C PHE A 189 -11.19 -1.65 -9.23
N SER A 190 -11.53 -0.90 -10.27
CA SER A 190 -10.75 -0.80 -11.51
C SER A 190 -9.76 0.37 -11.51
N ASN A 191 -9.90 1.29 -10.55
CA ASN A 191 -9.16 2.54 -10.48
C ASN A 191 -8.60 2.84 -9.08
N ALA A 192 -8.63 1.86 -8.19
CA ALA A 192 -8.30 2.03 -6.78
C ALA A 192 -7.85 0.71 -6.19
N SER A 193 -7.19 0.78 -5.04
CA SER A 193 -7.03 -0.38 -4.15
C SER A 193 -7.84 -0.14 -2.89
N ASN A 194 -8.20 -1.18 -2.16
CA ASN A 194 -9.00 -1.06 -0.93
C ASN A 194 -8.29 -0.30 0.19
N ARG A 195 -7.02 0.05 0.03
CA ARG A 195 -6.16 0.64 1.04
C ARG A 195 -5.55 2.00 0.63
N GLN A 196 -6.10 2.65 -0.41
CA GLN A 196 -5.67 4.00 -0.74
C GLN A 196 -5.86 4.95 0.45
N SER A 197 -4.89 5.83 0.64
CA SER A 197 -4.94 6.87 1.66
C SER A 197 -6.11 7.82 1.36
N GLY A 198 -6.96 8.08 2.34
CA GLY A 198 -8.21 8.83 2.19
C GLY A 198 -9.47 7.97 2.08
N MET A 199 -9.37 6.64 1.92
CA MET A 199 -10.52 5.74 1.95
C MET A 199 -10.89 5.30 3.38
N LYS A 200 -12.19 5.03 3.61
CA LYS A 200 -12.72 4.44 4.86
C LYS A 200 -12.07 3.09 5.15
N ASP A 201 -12.13 2.59 6.39
CA ASP A 201 -11.61 1.25 6.73
C ASP A 201 -10.19 1.00 6.18
N THR A 202 -9.29 1.96 6.44
CA THR A 202 -7.89 1.95 6.00
C THR A 202 -7.01 2.38 7.16
N MET A 203 -5.84 1.75 7.26
CA MET A 203 -4.78 2.09 8.22
C MET A 203 -3.48 2.37 7.47
N ILE A 204 -2.74 3.36 7.95
CA ILE A 204 -1.48 3.86 7.41
C ILE A 204 -0.44 3.75 8.52
N LEU A 205 0.63 3.01 8.24
CA LEU A 205 1.74 2.73 9.15
C LEU A 205 2.95 3.51 8.67
N ILE A 206 3.36 4.51 9.46
CA ILE A 206 4.51 5.37 9.17
C ILE A 206 5.66 4.98 10.09
N PRO A 207 6.76 4.41 9.56
CA PRO A 207 7.92 4.05 10.37
C PRO A 207 8.63 5.29 10.90
N LEU A 208 8.93 5.29 12.19
CA LEU A 208 9.92 6.18 12.79
C LEU A 208 11.23 5.43 13.05
N SER A 209 11.13 4.23 13.63
CA SER A 209 12.26 3.34 13.92
C SER A 209 11.81 1.88 13.96
N SER A 210 12.75 0.97 14.18
CA SER A 210 12.46 -0.44 14.51
C SER A 210 11.68 -0.62 15.82
N LYS A 211 11.56 0.44 16.63
CA LYS A 211 10.79 0.48 17.87
C LYS A 211 9.43 1.16 17.71
N PHE A 212 9.35 2.22 16.91
CA PHE A 212 8.17 3.10 16.88
C PHE A 212 7.56 3.25 15.49
N TYR A 213 6.24 3.20 15.46
CA TYR A 213 5.42 3.50 14.29
C TYR A 213 4.30 4.47 14.66
N ILE A 214 4.06 5.45 13.79
CA ILE A 214 2.82 6.24 13.85
C ILE A 214 1.76 5.52 13.05
N VAL A 215 0.58 5.37 13.63
CA VAL A 215 -0.56 4.70 13.02
C VAL A 215 -1.68 5.70 12.79
N PHE A 216 -2.03 5.93 11.54
CA PHE A 216 -3.26 6.62 11.18
C PHE A 216 -4.32 5.60 10.77
N PHE A 217 -5.55 5.68 11.30
CA PHE A 217 -6.61 4.74 10.95
C PHE A 217 -8.00 5.38 10.93
N TYR A 218 -8.90 4.82 10.12
CA TYR A 218 -10.31 5.18 10.11
C TYR A 218 -11.16 3.94 9.89
N GLY A 219 -12.28 3.81 10.62
CA GLY A 219 -13.18 2.66 10.54
C GLY A 219 -12.79 1.54 11.51
N ARG A 220 -13.00 0.28 11.10
CA ARG A 220 -12.58 -0.90 11.89
C ARG A 220 -11.07 -0.86 12.12
N CYS A 221 -10.56 -1.18 13.31
CA CYS A 221 -9.12 -1.17 13.61
C CYS A 221 -8.78 -2.32 14.59
N PRO A 222 -7.55 -2.86 14.62
CA PRO A 222 -7.17 -3.86 15.61
C PRO A 222 -7.39 -3.33 17.03
N VAL A 223 -7.91 -4.17 17.93
CA VAL A 223 -8.43 -3.75 19.25
C VAL A 223 -7.38 -3.14 20.18
N TYR A 224 -6.11 -3.47 19.95
CA TYR A 224 -4.99 -2.94 20.70
C TYR A 224 -4.62 -1.51 20.29
N ILE A 225 -4.91 -1.11 19.04
CA ILE A 225 -4.62 0.25 18.55
C ILE A 225 -5.73 1.20 19.02
N LYS A 226 -5.34 2.18 19.85
CA LYS A 226 -6.28 3.12 20.48
C LYS A 226 -5.97 4.54 20.05
N GLU A 227 -7.03 5.27 19.70
CA GLU A 227 -6.93 6.68 19.30
C GLU A 227 -6.30 7.53 20.40
N ASN A 228 -5.37 8.40 19.98
CA ASN A 228 -4.59 9.30 20.81
C ASN A 228 -3.81 8.60 21.92
N LYS A 229 -3.43 7.34 21.71
CA LYS A 229 -2.64 6.55 22.66
C LYS A 229 -1.29 6.12 22.11
N PHE A 230 -0.32 6.06 23.01
CA PHE A 230 0.88 5.27 22.87
C PHE A 230 0.58 3.85 23.34
N VAL A 231 0.86 2.86 22.51
CA VAL A 231 0.47 1.46 22.74
C VAL A 231 1.72 0.60 22.63
N LYS A 232 2.08 -0.06 23.73
CA LYS A 232 3.09 -1.11 23.70
C LYS A 232 2.45 -2.40 23.17
N LEU A 233 3.06 -2.96 22.14
CA LEU A 233 2.61 -4.19 21.51
C LEU A 233 3.17 -5.41 22.24
N ASP A 234 2.40 -6.49 22.25
CA ASP A 234 2.94 -7.82 22.54
C ASP A 234 3.55 -8.48 21.29
N GLU A 235 4.22 -9.61 21.46
CA GLU A 235 4.89 -10.33 20.37
C GLU A 235 3.93 -10.67 19.22
N LYS A 236 2.70 -11.09 19.54
CA LYS A 236 1.72 -11.48 18.52
C LYS A 236 1.24 -10.25 17.74
N GLU A 237 1.00 -9.15 18.42
CA GLU A 237 0.59 -7.88 17.80
C GLU A 237 1.70 -7.31 16.90
N VAL A 238 2.97 -7.45 17.30
CA VAL A 238 4.13 -7.12 16.45
C VAL A 238 4.14 -7.97 15.19
N GLN A 239 3.92 -9.28 15.31
CA GLN A 239 3.87 -10.19 14.16
C GLN A 239 2.73 -9.82 13.19
N GLU A 240 1.53 -9.50 13.70
CA GLU A 240 0.40 -9.04 12.89
C GLU A 240 0.73 -7.75 12.11
N ILE A 241 1.43 -6.80 12.73
CA ILE A 241 1.89 -5.55 12.09
C ILE A 241 2.98 -5.84 11.05
N ASN A 242 3.95 -6.69 11.37
CA ASN A 242 5.04 -7.03 10.46
C ASN A 242 4.56 -7.82 9.24
N ASP A 243 3.54 -8.67 9.38
CA ASP A 243 2.94 -9.38 8.25
C ASP A 243 2.37 -8.40 7.21
N VAL A 244 1.74 -7.30 7.65
CA VAL A 244 1.21 -6.29 6.73
C VAL A 244 2.29 -5.35 6.19
N ILE A 245 3.34 -5.04 6.96
CA ILE A 245 4.52 -4.31 6.46
C ILE A 245 5.23 -5.12 5.37
N TYR A 246 5.46 -6.40 5.62
CA TYR A 246 6.04 -7.33 4.65
C TYR A 246 5.20 -7.39 3.37
N GLN A 247 3.88 -7.51 3.49
CA GLN A 247 2.97 -7.50 2.35
C GLN A 247 2.94 -6.18 1.57
N ASN A 248 3.44 -5.06 2.12
CA ASN A 248 3.63 -3.83 1.35
C ASN A 248 4.96 -3.78 0.58
N SER A 249 5.87 -4.74 0.80
CA SER A 249 7.23 -4.75 0.24
C SER A 249 7.32 -5.39 -1.14
N TYR A 250 7.81 -4.66 -2.13
CA TYR A 250 7.83 -5.10 -3.53
C TYR A 250 9.17 -5.70 -3.94
N VAL A 251 10.28 -5.15 -3.45
CA VAL A 251 11.65 -5.58 -3.77
C VAL A 251 12.36 -6.02 -2.50
N LYS A 252 12.24 -5.24 -1.43
CA LYS A 252 12.93 -5.50 -0.15
C LYS A 252 12.05 -5.20 1.06
N CYS A 253 12.21 -6.00 2.10
CA CYS A 253 11.81 -5.69 3.47
C CYS A 253 13.07 -5.72 4.34
N VAL A 254 13.20 -4.82 5.31
CA VAL A 254 14.39 -4.74 6.18
C VAL A 254 13.99 -4.73 7.65
N GLY A 255 14.91 -5.15 8.51
CA GLY A 255 14.71 -5.22 9.96
C GLY A 255 16.02 -5.14 10.72
N LYS A 256 15.93 -4.78 12.00
CA LYS A 256 17.09 -4.73 12.90
C LYS A 256 17.61 -6.13 13.25
N THR A 257 16.69 -7.09 13.34
CA THR A 257 16.97 -8.50 13.65
C THR A 257 16.66 -9.40 12.45
N GLU A 258 17.26 -10.59 12.45
CA GLU A 258 17.12 -11.58 11.37
C GLU A 258 15.89 -12.47 11.53
N ASP A 259 15.58 -12.83 12.78
CA ASP A 259 14.53 -13.79 13.15
C ASP A 259 13.17 -13.41 12.57
N GLU A 260 12.82 -12.14 12.63
CA GLU A 260 11.53 -11.66 12.16
C GLU A 260 11.44 -11.66 10.62
N LEU A 261 12.54 -11.40 9.91
CA LEU A 261 12.59 -11.51 8.45
C LEU A 261 12.50 -12.99 8.01
N GLU A 262 13.16 -13.88 8.76
CA GLU A 262 13.09 -15.32 8.57
C GLU A 262 11.69 -15.90 8.88
N ARG A 263 10.92 -15.24 9.73
CA ARG A 263 9.50 -15.55 9.97
C ARG A 263 8.64 -15.08 8.79
N VAL A 264 8.66 -13.78 8.46
CA VAL A 264 7.74 -13.20 7.45
C VAL A 264 7.99 -13.72 6.04
N LYS A 265 9.18 -14.23 5.71
CA LYS A 265 9.41 -14.86 4.38
C LYS A 265 8.47 -16.04 4.09
N ASN A 266 7.87 -16.64 5.13
CA ASN A 266 6.92 -17.74 5.01
C ASN A 266 5.46 -17.27 4.96
N VAL A 267 5.21 -15.96 5.12
CA VAL A 267 3.88 -15.37 4.96
C VAL A 267 3.55 -15.33 3.47
N HIS A 268 2.43 -15.92 3.10
CA HIS A 268 2.01 -16.01 1.71
C HIS A 268 1.53 -14.65 1.16
N PHE A 269 1.95 -14.28 -0.05
CA PHE A 269 1.34 -13.19 -0.79
C PHE A 269 0.11 -13.70 -1.53
N GLU A 270 -1.06 -13.15 -1.22
CA GLU A 270 -2.32 -13.59 -1.83
C GLU A 270 -2.51 -13.12 -3.27
N THR A 271 -1.82 -12.06 -3.68
CA THR A 271 -2.05 -11.39 -4.95
C THR A 271 -0.76 -11.12 -5.71
N PHE A 272 -0.79 -11.37 -7.02
CA PHE A 272 0.24 -10.89 -7.97
C PHE A 272 0.31 -9.37 -7.94
N SER A 273 1.51 -8.77 -8.05
CA SER A 273 1.65 -7.32 -7.91
C SER A 273 2.88 -6.70 -8.59
N PRO A 274 2.77 -5.41 -8.99
CA PRO A 274 1.52 -4.63 -9.06
C PRO A 274 0.52 -5.21 -10.08
N THR A 275 -0.73 -4.75 -10.03
CA THR A 275 -1.77 -5.20 -10.98
C THR A 275 -2.19 -4.08 -11.90
N LYS A 276 -2.58 -4.42 -13.13
CA LYS A 276 -3.13 -3.46 -14.09
C LYS A 276 -4.58 -3.81 -14.38
N CYS A 277 -5.45 -2.81 -14.38
CA CYS A 277 -6.83 -2.94 -14.80
C CYS A 277 -7.03 -2.17 -16.11
N ILE A 278 -7.58 -2.85 -17.12
CA ILE A 278 -7.93 -2.26 -18.42
C ILE A 278 -9.45 -2.29 -18.54
N MET A 279 -10.02 -1.13 -18.83
CA MET A 279 -11.45 -0.94 -19.01
C MET A 279 -11.72 -0.51 -20.46
N LYS A 280 -12.70 -1.15 -21.08
CA LYS A 280 -13.25 -0.73 -22.38
C LYS A 280 -14.68 -0.22 -22.19
N TYR A 281 -14.91 1.01 -22.58
CA TYR A 281 -16.22 1.64 -22.51
C TYR A 281 -17.03 1.39 -23.78
N SER A 282 -18.34 1.59 -23.69
CA SER A 282 -19.27 1.35 -24.81
C SER A 282 -19.04 2.27 -26.00
N ASP A 283 -18.42 3.43 -25.80
CA ASP A 283 -18.02 4.35 -26.86
C ASP A 283 -16.70 3.97 -27.55
N GLY A 284 -16.09 2.85 -27.14
CA GLY A 284 -14.82 2.36 -27.67
C GLY A 284 -13.58 2.96 -27.01
N SER A 285 -13.74 3.90 -26.08
CA SER A 285 -12.61 4.42 -25.31
C SER A 285 -12.05 3.35 -24.36
N ILE A 286 -10.75 3.46 -24.10
CA ILE A 286 -9.99 2.62 -23.17
C ILE A 286 -9.48 3.49 -22.04
N GLN A 287 -9.53 2.95 -20.84
CA GLN A 287 -8.78 3.47 -19.70
C GLN A 287 -8.01 2.34 -19.04
N ASP A 288 -6.74 2.56 -18.74
CA ASP A 288 -5.93 1.61 -17.99
C ASP A 288 -5.28 2.25 -16.77
N ARG A 289 -5.24 1.48 -15.68
CA ARG A 289 -4.77 1.95 -14.39
C ARG A 289 -3.92 0.89 -13.73
N ILE A 290 -2.77 1.31 -13.20
CA ILE A 290 -1.95 0.47 -12.34
C ILE A 290 -2.46 0.64 -10.92
N ILE A 291 -2.81 -0.50 -10.33
CA ILE A 291 -3.38 -0.64 -8.99
C ILE A 291 -2.35 -1.34 -8.12
N LYS A 292 -2.11 -0.70 -6.97
CA LYS A 292 -1.21 -1.18 -5.93
C LYS A 292 -1.70 -2.52 -5.35
N ARG A 293 -0.78 -3.45 -5.04
CA ARG A 293 -1.04 -4.76 -4.40
C ARG A 293 -2.08 -4.69 -3.28
N GLU A 294 -3.14 -5.47 -3.31
CA GLU A 294 -4.04 -5.48 -2.15
C GLU A 294 -3.35 -6.03 -0.89
N VAL A 295 -3.60 -5.37 0.25
CA VAL A 295 -3.10 -5.78 1.56
C VAL A 295 -4.24 -5.60 2.55
N PHE A 296 -4.67 -6.69 3.17
CA PHE A 296 -5.74 -6.71 4.17
C PHE A 296 -5.21 -7.13 5.52
N PHE A 297 -5.71 -6.51 6.59
CA PHE A 297 -5.32 -6.87 7.94
C PHE A 297 -5.98 -8.19 8.38
N TYR A 298 -7.27 -8.36 8.10
CA TYR A 298 -8.05 -9.50 8.60
C TYR A 298 -8.17 -10.62 7.57
N GLU A 299 -7.98 -11.86 8.03
CA GLU A 299 -8.10 -13.09 7.22
C GLU A 299 -9.44 -13.22 6.48
N GLU A 300 -10.52 -12.74 7.05
CA GLU A 300 -11.84 -12.78 6.39
C GLU A 300 -11.98 -11.79 5.22
N ASP A 301 -11.23 -10.70 5.23
CA ASP A 301 -11.22 -9.71 4.14
C ASP A 301 -10.25 -10.14 3.03
N LYS A 302 -9.14 -10.78 3.42
CA LYS A 302 -8.24 -11.55 2.57
C LYS A 302 -8.96 -12.65 1.77
N ASP A 303 -9.68 -13.53 2.47
CA ASP A 303 -10.53 -14.58 1.89
C ASP A 303 -11.58 -14.01 0.92
N MET A 304 -12.22 -12.90 1.28
CA MET A 304 -13.18 -12.22 0.40
C MET A 304 -12.50 -11.65 -0.86
N ASN A 305 -11.29 -11.10 -0.76
CA ASN A 305 -10.56 -10.60 -1.92
C ASN A 305 -10.23 -11.73 -2.91
N ALA A 306 -9.69 -12.84 -2.39
CA ALA A 306 -9.31 -14.01 -3.19
C ALA A 306 -10.50 -14.67 -3.88
N HIS A 307 -11.66 -14.72 -3.22
CA HIS A 307 -12.83 -15.50 -3.67
C HIS A 307 -14.08 -14.64 -3.96
N SER A 308 -13.91 -13.33 -4.13
CA SER A 308 -15.01 -12.37 -4.31
C SER A 308 -16.02 -12.80 -5.38
N PHE A 309 -15.54 -13.13 -6.59
CA PHE A 309 -16.40 -13.57 -7.70
C PHE A 309 -17.16 -14.86 -7.38
N ASP A 310 -16.50 -15.87 -6.81
CA ASP A 310 -17.12 -17.15 -6.48
C ASP A 310 -18.20 -16.98 -5.41
N TYR A 311 -17.92 -16.16 -4.40
CA TYR A 311 -18.88 -15.87 -3.33
C TYR A 311 -20.09 -15.10 -3.85
N MET A 312 -19.89 -14.08 -4.69
CA MET A 312 -20.97 -13.31 -5.30
C MET A 312 -21.81 -14.16 -6.26
N SER A 313 -21.17 -14.98 -7.10
CA SER A 313 -21.84 -15.91 -8.01
C SER A 313 -22.67 -16.95 -7.25
N THR A 314 -22.08 -17.59 -6.23
CA THR A 314 -22.78 -18.58 -5.40
C THR A 314 -23.94 -17.94 -4.64
N TYR A 315 -23.78 -16.71 -4.14
CA TYR A 315 -24.86 -16.00 -3.48
C TYR A 315 -26.06 -15.81 -4.42
N LYS A 316 -25.83 -15.27 -5.62
CA LYS A 316 -26.89 -15.05 -6.62
C LYS A 316 -27.54 -16.33 -7.12
N THR A 317 -26.75 -17.36 -7.39
CA THR A 317 -27.26 -18.60 -8.00
C THR A 317 -27.92 -19.54 -7.00
N SER A 318 -27.42 -19.59 -5.76
CA SER A 318 -27.74 -20.68 -4.83
C SER A 318 -28.30 -20.23 -3.48
N ILE A 319 -28.14 -18.97 -3.08
CA ILE A 319 -28.50 -18.51 -1.73
C ILE A 319 -29.67 -17.52 -1.77
N GLU A 320 -29.58 -16.47 -2.60
CA GLU A 320 -30.54 -15.38 -2.66
C GLU A 320 -31.96 -15.91 -2.91
N GLY A 321 -32.85 -15.75 -1.93
CA GLY A 321 -34.24 -16.23 -1.98
C GLY A 321 -34.42 -17.75 -1.90
N LYS A 322 -33.35 -18.54 -1.76
CA LYS A 322 -33.37 -20.01 -1.84
C LYS A 322 -32.98 -20.73 -0.54
N ILE A 323 -32.09 -20.14 0.25
CA ILE A 323 -31.56 -20.76 1.48
C ILE A 323 -31.94 -19.91 2.70
N GLY A 324 -32.59 -20.54 3.68
CA GLY A 324 -32.90 -19.97 4.97
C GLY A 324 -31.77 -20.15 6.00
N ARG A 325 -31.78 -19.33 7.05
CA ARG A 325 -30.76 -19.33 8.12
C ARG A 325 -30.55 -20.69 8.81
N ASN A 326 -31.58 -21.52 8.87
CA ASN A 326 -31.55 -22.82 9.56
C ASN A 326 -31.23 -24.01 8.63
N ASP A 327 -31.20 -23.79 7.31
CA ASP A 327 -30.93 -24.84 6.33
C ASP A 327 -29.46 -25.26 6.37
N LYS A 328 -29.13 -26.36 5.70
CA LYS A 328 -27.75 -26.84 5.59
C LYS A 328 -26.94 -25.86 4.74
N CYS A 329 -25.69 -25.62 5.15
CA CYS A 329 -24.81 -24.69 4.46
C CYS A 329 -24.40 -25.21 3.08
N VAL A 330 -24.41 -24.34 2.07
CA VAL A 330 -24.07 -24.66 0.67
C VAL A 330 -22.62 -25.08 0.46
N CYS A 331 -21.73 -24.85 1.43
CA CYS A 331 -20.33 -25.31 1.37
C CYS A 331 -20.16 -26.81 1.65
N GLY A 332 -21.25 -27.56 1.92
CA GLY A 332 -21.18 -29.00 2.15
C GLY A 332 -20.73 -29.42 3.56
N SER A 333 -20.49 -28.47 4.48
CA SER A 333 -20.02 -28.78 5.84
C SER A 333 -21.01 -29.53 6.73
N GLY A 334 -22.27 -29.69 6.28
CA GLY A 334 -23.36 -30.26 7.08
C GLY A 334 -23.84 -29.39 8.26
N LYS A 335 -23.20 -28.24 8.52
CA LYS A 335 -23.61 -27.26 9.54
C LYS A 335 -24.82 -26.45 9.06
N LYS A 336 -25.58 -25.87 9.99
CA LYS A 336 -26.62 -24.87 9.66
C LYS A 336 -25.96 -23.64 9.06
N TYR A 337 -26.56 -23.04 8.03
CA TYR A 337 -26.04 -21.89 7.30
C TYR A 337 -25.61 -20.74 8.23
N LYS A 338 -26.48 -20.38 9.20
CA LYS A 338 -26.19 -19.33 10.20
C LYS A 338 -24.99 -19.60 11.13
N LYS A 339 -24.54 -20.86 11.24
CA LYS A 339 -23.39 -21.28 12.06
C LYS A 339 -22.17 -21.62 11.19
N CYS A 340 -22.21 -21.27 9.91
CA CYS A 340 -21.19 -21.58 8.93
C CYS A 340 -20.92 -20.34 8.07
N CYS A 341 -21.20 -20.37 6.77
CA CYS A 341 -20.77 -19.33 5.82
C CYS A 341 -21.66 -18.09 5.75
N ILE A 342 -22.62 -17.91 6.66
CA ILE A 342 -23.58 -16.77 6.58
C ILE A 342 -22.86 -15.42 6.48
N SER A 343 -21.85 -15.17 7.32
CA SER A 343 -21.12 -13.91 7.33
C SER A 343 -20.40 -13.64 6.02
N LYS A 344 -19.82 -14.68 5.38
CA LYS A 344 -19.14 -14.58 4.09
C LYS A 344 -20.11 -14.12 3.00
N TYR A 345 -21.28 -14.75 2.92
CA TYR A 345 -22.25 -14.46 1.87
C TYR A 345 -23.10 -13.22 2.15
N GLU A 346 -23.31 -12.82 3.41
CA GLU A 346 -23.86 -11.50 3.76
C GLU A 346 -22.92 -10.37 3.30
N LYS A 347 -21.59 -10.55 3.46
CA LYS A 347 -20.60 -9.63 2.89
C LYS A 347 -20.68 -9.58 1.37
N ALA A 348 -20.75 -10.73 0.68
CA ALA A 348 -20.89 -10.80 -0.77
C ALA A 348 -22.18 -10.11 -1.26
N ALA A 349 -23.29 -10.30 -0.55
CA ALA A 349 -24.56 -9.65 -0.84
C ALA A 349 -24.47 -8.13 -0.73
N ARG A 350 -23.81 -7.61 0.33
CA ARG A 350 -23.55 -6.18 0.48
C ARG A 350 -22.73 -5.63 -0.68
N ILE A 351 -21.64 -6.31 -1.06
CA ILE A 351 -20.78 -5.87 -2.17
C ILE A 351 -21.55 -5.82 -3.49
N LEU A 352 -22.37 -6.85 -3.76
CA LEU A 352 -23.27 -6.84 -4.93
C LEU A 352 -24.23 -5.65 -4.90
N GLN A 353 -24.85 -5.37 -3.76
CA GLN A 353 -25.72 -4.21 -3.60
C GLN A 353 -24.98 -2.89 -3.84
N ASP A 354 -23.75 -2.77 -3.36
CA ASP A 354 -22.90 -1.59 -3.54
C ASP A 354 -22.55 -1.40 -5.04
N ILE A 355 -22.31 -2.50 -5.78
CA ILE A 355 -22.07 -2.49 -7.23
C ILE A 355 -23.30 -2.06 -8.02
N TYR A 356 -24.51 -2.47 -7.61
CA TYR A 356 -25.74 -2.04 -8.28
C TYR A 356 -26.10 -0.58 -7.95
N ASN A 357 -25.67 -0.07 -6.79
CA ASN A 357 -26.03 1.26 -6.30
C ASN A 357 -24.84 2.22 -6.24
N GLN A 358 -23.91 2.15 -7.20
CA GLN A 358 -22.65 2.92 -7.18
C GLN A 358 -22.82 4.42 -6.86
N LYS A 359 -23.89 5.07 -7.33
CA LYS A 359 -24.18 6.50 -7.07
C LYS A 359 -24.36 6.85 -5.60
N ASN A 360 -24.71 5.88 -4.75
CA ASN A 360 -25.03 6.07 -3.34
C ASN A 360 -23.95 5.53 -2.40
N VAL A 361 -22.84 5.01 -2.93
CA VAL A 361 -21.77 4.43 -2.12
C VAL A 361 -20.54 5.33 -2.17
N ASP A 362 -20.21 5.89 -1.00
CA ASP A 362 -18.99 6.67 -0.83
C ASP A 362 -17.98 5.88 0.01
N TYR A 363 -16.86 5.49 -0.62
CA TYR A 363 -15.75 4.80 0.04
C TYR A 363 -14.72 5.76 0.63
N THR A 364 -14.85 7.06 0.40
CA THR A 364 -13.96 8.11 0.89
C THR A 364 -14.29 8.45 2.34
N ILE A 365 -13.27 8.78 3.13
CA ILE A 365 -13.48 9.24 4.51
C ILE A 365 -14.25 10.57 4.49
N PRO A 366 -15.27 10.75 5.34
CA PRO A 366 -15.95 12.03 5.47
C PRO A 366 -14.97 13.17 5.78
N GLY A 367 -15.04 14.26 5.01
CA GLY A 367 -14.15 15.42 5.17
C GLY A 367 -12.80 15.30 4.49
N ALA A 368 -12.49 14.17 3.83
CA ALA A 368 -11.25 14.02 3.07
C ALA A 368 -11.13 15.13 2.01
N ARG A 369 -9.94 15.74 1.94
CA ARG A 369 -9.67 16.79 0.98
C ARG A 369 -9.20 16.24 -0.36
N VAL A 370 -8.38 15.19 -0.31
CA VAL A 370 -7.81 14.44 -1.44
C VAL A 370 -7.70 12.98 -1.02
N VAL A 371 -8.03 12.08 -1.94
CA VAL A 371 -7.75 10.63 -1.82
C VAL A 371 -6.57 10.31 -2.71
N GLU A 372 -5.74 9.37 -2.29
CA GLU A 372 -4.61 8.90 -3.06
C GLU A 372 -5.07 8.28 -4.37
N ASP A 373 -4.56 8.80 -5.48
CA ASP A 373 -4.92 8.34 -6.82
C ASP A 373 -4.14 7.07 -7.21
N SER A 374 -4.79 6.21 -8.02
CA SER A 374 -4.08 5.17 -8.77
C SER A 374 -3.27 5.81 -9.90
N ILE A 375 -2.29 5.09 -10.44
CA ILE A 375 -1.54 5.56 -11.61
C ILE A 375 -2.39 5.35 -12.87
N LEU A 376 -2.86 6.45 -13.47
CA LEU A 376 -3.49 6.45 -14.80
C LEU A 376 -2.38 6.38 -15.86
N GLU A 377 -2.41 5.34 -16.70
CA GLU A 377 -1.42 5.19 -17.77
C GLU A 377 -1.93 5.73 -19.11
N TYR A 378 -3.20 5.48 -19.41
CA TYR A 378 -3.85 5.88 -20.63
C TYR A 378 -5.34 6.12 -20.43
N GLU A 379 -5.85 7.13 -21.10
CA GLU A 379 -7.29 7.38 -21.26
C GLU A 379 -7.52 7.96 -22.66
N GLY A 380 -8.35 7.29 -23.47
CA GLY A 380 -8.68 7.77 -24.81
C GLY A 380 -9.07 6.66 -25.79
N PRO A 381 -9.12 6.98 -27.10
CA PRO A 381 -9.51 6.03 -28.15
C PRO A 381 -8.55 4.84 -28.25
N GLN A 382 -9.04 3.62 -28.49
CA GLN A 382 -8.22 2.41 -28.57
C GLN A 382 -7.10 2.52 -29.62
N GLU A 383 -7.33 3.22 -30.74
CA GLU A 383 -6.39 3.34 -31.86
C GLU A 383 -5.17 4.19 -31.53
N LYS A 384 -5.31 5.10 -30.56
CA LYS A 384 -4.25 6.00 -30.10
C LYS A 384 -3.41 5.42 -28.96
N LEU A 385 -3.82 4.29 -28.39
CA LEU A 385 -2.99 3.56 -27.43
C LEU A 385 -1.65 3.24 -28.10
N LYS A 386 -0.53 3.47 -27.42
CA LYS A 386 0.80 3.20 -27.98
C LYS A 386 1.44 1.96 -27.38
N ASN A 387 1.19 1.72 -26.09
CA ASN A 387 1.72 0.58 -25.35
C ASN A 387 1.35 -0.74 -26.05
N LYS A 388 2.37 -1.43 -26.58
CA LYS A 388 2.17 -2.68 -27.32
C LYS A 388 1.61 -3.81 -26.43
N HIS A 389 2.12 -3.93 -25.21
CA HIS A 389 1.69 -4.98 -24.29
C HIS A 389 0.19 -4.89 -23.99
N ASP A 390 -0.32 -3.69 -23.75
CA ASP A 390 -1.73 -3.47 -23.47
C ASP A 390 -2.61 -3.74 -24.68
N LYS A 391 -2.16 -3.38 -25.90
CA LYS A 391 -2.86 -3.72 -27.14
C LYS A 391 -3.05 -5.23 -27.29
N ASP A 392 -1.98 -5.99 -27.12
CA ASP A 392 -2.00 -7.45 -27.24
C ASP A 392 -2.96 -8.09 -26.20
N ILE A 393 -3.05 -7.52 -25.00
CA ILE A 393 -4.02 -7.94 -23.96
C ILE A 393 -5.46 -7.61 -24.39
N ILE A 394 -5.72 -6.39 -24.84
CA ILE A 394 -7.05 -5.95 -25.27
C ILE A 394 -7.56 -6.80 -26.42
N GLU A 395 -6.73 -7.10 -27.42
CA GLU A 395 -7.07 -7.97 -28.55
C GLU A 395 -7.49 -9.36 -28.07
N LYS A 396 -6.73 -9.97 -27.15
CA LYS A 396 -7.10 -11.26 -26.54
C LYS A 396 -8.43 -11.20 -25.79
N ILE A 397 -8.70 -10.12 -25.06
CA ILE A 397 -9.99 -9.94 -24.35
C ILE A 397 -11.15 -9.87 -25.35
N ILE A 398 -10.97 -9.16 -26.47
CA ILE A 398 -11.97 -9.07 -27.53
C ILE A 398 -12.23 -10.46 -28.14
N GLU A 399 -11.18 -11.19 -28.50
CA GLU A 399 -11.32 -12.55 -29.05
C GLU A 399 -12.07 -13.50 -28.11
N LEU A 400 -11.81 -13.41 -26.80
CA LEU A 400 -12.49 -14.24 -25.80
C LEU A 400 -13.97 -13.86 -25.66
N SER A 401 -14.28 -12.56 -25.68
CA SER A 401 -15.64 -12.04 -25.56
C SER A 401 -16.49 -12.44 -26.77
N GLU A 402 -15.93 -12.34 -27.97
CA GLU A 402 -16.59 -12.76 -29.22
C GLU A 402 -16.86 -14.27 -29.24
N LYS A 403 -15.90 -15.09 -28.77
CA LYS A 403 -16.08 -16.54 -28.63
C LYS A 403 -17.19 -16.90 -27.64
N GLU A 404 -17.37 -16.14 -26.56
CA GLU A 404 -18.47 -16.35 -25.62
C GLU A 404 -19.83 -15.93 -26.19
N GLU A 405 -19.91 -14.82 -26.93
CA GLU A 405 -21.15 -14.42 -27.61
C GLU A 405 -21.58 -15.44 -28.67
N ILE A 406 -20.63 -16.03 -29.40
CA ILE A 406 -20.90 -17.13 -30.35
C ILE A 406 -21.43 -18.36 -29.62
N ARG A 407 -20.92 -18.68 -28.42
CA ARG A 407 -21.43 -19.80 -27.59
C ARG A 407 -22.80 -19.55 -26.96
N LYS A 408 -23.23 -18.29 -26.85
CA LYS A 408 -24.55 -17.89 -26.31
C LYS A 408 -25.61 -17.73 -27.41
N LYS A 409 -25.24 -17.82 -28.69
CA LYS A 409 -26.22 -17.92 -29.79
C LYS A 409 -26.77 -19.36 -29.85
N PRO A 410 -28.11 -19.53 -29.88
CA PRO A 410 -28.78 -20.84 -29.78
C PRO A 410 -28.45 -21.80 -30.93
#